data_AF-I9LEG4-F1
#
_entry.id   AF-I9LEG4-F1
#
_cell.length_a   1.000
_cell.length_b   1.000
_cell.length_c   1.000
_cell.angle_alpha   90.00
_cell.angle_beta   90.00
_cell.angle_gamma   90.00
#
_symmetry.space_group_name_H-M   'P 1'
#
loop_
_entity.id
_entity.type
_entity.pdbx_description
1 polymer ?
#
loop_
_entity_poly.entity_id
_entity_poly.type
_entity_poly.pdbx_seq_one_letter_code
_entity_poly.pdbx_strand_id
1 'polypeptide(L)'
;MSFNKYSKYIINRFDLLDQNLSNEKDQEKYYQNWMQKYSLIFKDDNKLTMVEWEIRQWRAIKEVFASAICFKEAELALSSKCITAYYLLLYYSLFHGMLSSLCLDSNLDIEDLVDINHT
;
A
#
# COMPACT_ATOMS: atom_id res chain seq x y z
N MET A 1 12.17 19.03 -6.72
CA MET A 1 10.99 18.51 -7.45
C MET A 1 10.01 17.89 -6.46
N SER A 2 8.82 17.50 -6.93
CA SER A 2 7.81 16.78 -6.15
C SER A 2 7.48 15.47 -6.88
N PHE A 3 7.16 14.41 -6.14
CA PHE A 3 6.70 13.12 -6.68
C PHE A 3 5.51 13.24 -7.63
N ASN A 4 4.79 14.36 -7.59
CA ASN A 4 3.72 14.71 -8.53
C ASN A 4 4.15 14.67 -10.02
N LYS A 5 5.45 14.80 -10.33
CA LYS A 5 5.95 14.67 -11.72
C LYS A 5 5.91 13.24 -12.26
N TYR A 6 5.91 12.23 -11.38
CA TYR A 6 6.00 10.82 -11.76
C TYR A 6 4.65 10.11 -11.86
N SER A 7 3.56 10.80 -11.54
CA SER A 7 2.21 10.25 -11.60
C SER A 7 1.33 11.06 -12.55
N LYS A 8 0.64 10.34 -13.44
CA LYS A 8 -0.40 10.90 -14.33
C LYS A 8 -1.78 10.91 -13.68
N TYR A 9 -1.91 10.40 -12.46
CA TYR A 9 -3.19 10.29 -11.78
C TYR A 9 -3.60 11.61 -11.11
N ILE A 10 -4.88 11.94 -11.22
CA ILE A 10 -5.47 13.22 -10.78
C ILE A 10 -5.40 13.40 -9.25
N ILE A 11 -5.32 12.30 -8.50
CA ILE A 11 -5.29 12.31 -7.03
C ILE A 11 -3.96 11.73 -6.58
N ASN A 12 -2.97 12.60 -6.38
CA ASN A 12 -1.74 12.26 -5.69
C ASN A 12 -1.65 13.09 -4.42
N ARG A 13 -1.53 12.41 -3.27
CA ARG A 13 -1.14 13.06 -2.01
C ARG A 13 0.19 12.48 -1.56
N PHE A 14 1.24 12.76 -2.33
CA PHE A 14 2.61 12.42 -1.97
C PHE A 14 3.22 13.44 -1.01
N ASP A 15 2.43 14.36 -0.44
CA ASP A 15 2.87 15.43 0.45
C ASP A 15 3.79 14.92 1.57
N LEU A 16 3.48 13.76 2.15
CA LEU A 16 4.30 13.12 3.18
C LEU A 16 5.61 12.52 2.64
N LEU A 17 5.60 12.00 1.41
CA LEU A 17 6.79 11.50 0.73
C LEU A 17 7.71 12.64 0.31
N ASP A 18 7.14 13.74 -0.18
CA ASP A 18 7.85 14.97 -0.53
C ASP A 18 8.46 15.65 0.72
N GLN A 19 7.78 15.58 1.88
CA GLN A 19 8.32 16.07 3.16
C GLN A 19 9.54 15.26 3.63
N ASN A 20 9.52 13.94 3.45
CA ASN A 20 10.59 13.05 3.90
C ASN A 20 11.77 12.97 2.93
N LEU A 21 11.53 13.18 1.62
CA LEU A 21 12.55 13.21 0.57
C LEU A 21 12.54 14.59 -0.09
N SER A 22 13.22 15.55 0.54
CA SER A 22 13.26 16.95 0.08
C SER A 22 14.17 17.18 -1.12
N ASN A 23 15.12 16.27 -1.39
CA ASN A 23 16.05 16.36 -2.51
C ASN A 23 15.50 15.66 -3.76
N GLU A 24 15.47 16.42 -4.85
CA GLU A 24 15.04 15.99 -6.17
C GLU A 24 15.76 14.75 -6.71
N LYS A 25 17.07 14.64 -6.49
CA LYS A 25 17.85 13.48 -6.93
C LYS A 25 17.45 12.21 -6.18
N ASP A 26 17.14 12.34 -4.89
CA ASP A 26 16.75 11.20 -4.07
C ASP A 26 15.32 10.73 -4.38
N GLN A 27 14.43 11.67 -4.71
CA GLN A 27 13.08 11.36 -5.22
C GLN A 27 13.13 10.59 -6.55
N GLU A 28 13.94 11.07 -7.51
CA GLU A 28 14.13 10.40 -8.80
C GLU A 28 14.70 9.00 -8.61
N LYS A 29 15.74 8.86 -7.79
CA LYS A 29 16.35 7.57 -7.47
C LYS A 29 15.34 6.62 -6.84
N TYR A 30 14.53 7.09 -5.90
CA TYR A 30 13.48 6.29 -5.28
C TYR A 30 12.47 5.78 -6.32
N TYR A 31 11.96 6.67 -7.18
CA TYR A 31 11.03 6.30 -8.24
C TYR A 31 11.63 5.30 -9.22
N GLN A 32 12.85 5.57 -9.72
CA GLN A 32 13.52 4.69 -10.67
C GLN A 32 13.77 3.29 -10.07
N ASN A 33 14.16 3.20 -8.80
CA ASN A 33 14.35 1.92 -8.12
C ASN A 33 13.06 1.09 -8.11
N TRP A 34 11.92 1.71 -7.80
CA TRP A 34 10.62 1.02 -7.82
C TRP A 34 10.21 0.61 -9.23
N MET A 35 10.34 1.50 -10.21
CA MET A 35 10.05 1.18 -11.60
C MET A 35 10.93 0.04 -12.12
N GLN A 36 12.19 0.01 -11.72
CA GLN A 36 13.12 -1.07 -12.08
C GLN A 36 12.71 -2.41 -11.46
N LYS A 37 12.26 -2.43 -10.19
CA LYS A 37 11.76 -3.66 -9.55
C LYS A 37 10.58 -4.24 -10.33
N TYR A 38 9.58 -3.42 -10.64
CA TYR A 38 8.41 -3.86 -11.39
C TYR A 38 8.73 -4.21 -12.84
N SER A 39 9.65 -3.50 -13.50
CA SER A 39 10.02 -3.84 -14.88
C SER A 39 10.72 -5.20 -14.98
N LEU A 40 11.48 -5.61 -13.96
CA LEU A 40 12.10 -6.93 -13.90
C LEU A 40 11.05 -8.05 -13.78
N ILE A 41 9.99 -7.84 -13.02
CA ILE A 41 8.88 -8.80 -12.87
C ILE A 41 8.21 -9.09 -14.21
N PHE A 42 7.94 -8.05 -15.00
CA PHE A 42 7.20 -8.17 -16.27
C PHE A 42 8.09 -8.34 -17.50
N LYS A 43 9.40 -8.57 -17.32
CA LYS A 43 10.37 -8.62 -18.41
C LYS A 43 10.09 -9.75 -19.41
N ASP A 44 9.69 -10.91 -18.92
CA ASP A 44 9.62 -12.15 -19.71
C ASP A 44 8.22 -12.43 -20.28
N ASP A 45 7.27 -11.48 -20.19
CA ASP A 45 5.88 -11.58 -20.70
C ASP A 45 5.16 -12.89 -20.32
N ASN A 46 5.45 -13.39 -19.10
CA ASN A 46 4.87 -14.63 -18.60
C ASN A 46 3.44 -14.39 -18.11
N LYS A 47 2.47 -15.04 -18.76
CA LYS A 47 1.05 -14.97 -18.40
C LYS A 47 0.76 -15.37 -16.95
N LEU A 48 1.48 -16.35 -16.40
CA LEU A 48 1.28 -16.76 -15.00
C LEU A 48 1.66 -15.64 -14.03
N THR A 49 2.80 -14.98 -14.27
CA THR A 49 3.25 -13.83 -13.51
C THR A 49 2.25 -12.68 -13.60
N MET A 50 1.67 -12.42 -14.78
CA MET A 50 0.64 -11.40 -14.93
C MET A 50 -0.59 -11.69 -14.06
N VAL A 51 -1.12 -12.92 -14.12
CA VAL A 51 -2.29 -13.34 -13.32
C VAL A 51 -1.99 -13.24 -11.83
N GLU A 52 -0.80 -13.67 -11.39
CA GLU A 52 -0.38 -13.55 -10.00
C GLU A 52 -0.38 -12.09 -9.52
N TRP A 53 0.18 -11.18 -10.32
CA TRP A 53 0.24 -9.76 -9.98
C TRP A 53 -1.13 -9.06 -10.04
N GLU A 54 -2.05 -9.52 -10.89
CA GLU A 54 -3.45 -9.11 -10.83
C GLU A 54 -4.12 -9.55 -9.53
N ILE A 55 -3.90 -10.79 -9.08
CA ILE A 55 -4.42 -11.29 -7.80
C ILE A 55 -3.86 -10.46 -6.63
N ARG A 56 -2.56 -10.20 -6.63
CA ARG A 56 -1.89 -9.35 -5.63
C ARG A 56 -2.49 -7.95 -5.60
N GLN A 57 -2.72 -7.34 -6.76
CA GLN A 57 -3.34 -6.02 -6.87
C GLN A 57 -4.76 -6.00 -6.31
N TRP A 58 -5.60 -6.98 -6.67
CA TRP A 58 -6.96 -7.10 -6.15
C TRP A 58 -6.98 -7.25 -4.63
N ARG A 59 -6.06 -8.06 -4.09
CA ARG A 59 -5.91 -8.23 -2.65
C ARG A 59 -5.49 -6.92 -1.99
N ALA A 60 -4.47 -6.24 -2.51
CA ALA A 60 -4.02 -4.96 -2.00
C ALA A 60 -5.17 -3.93 -1.94
N ILE A 61 -5.95 -3.80 -3.03
CA ILE A 61 -7.10 -2.90 -3.07
C ILE A 61 -8.12 -3.23 -1.99
N LYS A 62 -8.45 -4.51 -1.79
CA LYS A 62 -9.37 -4.96 -0.74
C LYS A 62 -8.88 -4.55 0.65
N GLU A 63 -7.59 -4.73 0.91
CA GLU A 63 -6.97 -4.35 2.18
C GLU A 63 -6.96 -2.82 2.39
N VAL A 64 -6.74 -2.01 1.34
CA VAL A 64 -6.89 -0.54 1.41
C VAL A 64 -8.32 -0.16 1.82
N PHE A 65 -9.34 -0.79 1.22
CA PHE A 65 -10.72 -0.51 1.59
C PHE A 65 -11.02 -0.92 3.03
N ALA A 66 -10.56 -2.09 3.47
CA ALA A 66 -10.70 -2.52 4.86
C ALA A 66 -10.03 -1.53 5.83
N SER A 67 -8.82 -1.09 5.52
CA SER A 67 -8.08 -0.08 6.29
C SER A 67 -8.87 1.22 6.43
N ALA A 68 -9.42 1.72 5.32
CA ALA A 68 -10.20 2.95 5.30
C ALA A 68 -11.53 2.83 6.07
N ILE A 69 -12.22 1.68 5.95
CA ILE A 69 -13.44 1.39 6.70
C ILE A 69 -13.14 1.37 8.20
N CYS A 70 -12.12 0.62 8.64
CA CYS A 70 -11.72 0.58 10.05
C CYS A 70 -11.37 1.97 10.59
N PHE A 71 -10.68 2.80 9.80
CA PHE A 71 -10.36 4.17 10.20
C PHE A 71 -11.62 5.02 10.40
N LYS A 72 -12.57 4.96 9.47
CA LYS A 72 -13.84 5.70 9.56
C LYS A 72 -14.70 5.23 10.74
N GLU A 73 -14.77 3.93 10.97
CA GLU A 73 -15.43 3.37 12.14
C GLU A 73 -14.74 3.79 13.45
N ALA A 74 -13.41 3.94 13.46
CA ALA A 74 -12.69 4.45 14.62
C ALA A 74 -13.10 5.89 14.94
N GLU A 75 -13.23 6.77 13.94
CA GLU A 75 -13.73 8.14 14.14
C GLU A 75 -15.14 8.15 14.76
N LEU A 76 -16.02 7.27 14.31
CA LEU A 76 -17.37 7.11 14.88
C LEU A 76 -17.34 6.57 16.31
N ALA A 77 -16.51 5.56 16.59
CA ALA A 77 -16.34 5.01 17.94
C ALA A 77 -15.85 6.08 18.92
N LEU A 78 -14.91 6.93 18.49
CA LEU A 78 -14.41 8.05 19.30
C LEU A 78 -15.53 9.06 19.59
N SER A 79 -16.32 9.45 18.58
CA SER A 79 -17.46 10.36 18.79
C SER A 79 -18.53 9.79 19.74
N SER A 80 -18.68 8.45 19.77
CA SER A 80 -19.59 7.72 20.64
C SER A 80 -19.00 7.43 22.03
N LYS A 81 -17.77 7.91 22.32
CA LYS A 81 -17.01 7.65 23.56
C LYS A 81 -16.69 6.17 23.81
N CYS A 82 -16.71 5.34 22.76
CA CYS A 82 -16.31 3.93 22.80
C CYS A 82 -14.79 3.80 22.62
N ILE A 83 -14.02 4.17 23.65
CA ILE A 83 -12.55 4.28 23.58
C ILE A 83 -11.86 2.94 23.24
N THR A 84 -12.33 1.83 23.81
CA THR A 84 -11.77 0.50 23.50
C THR A 84 -11.92 0.15 22.02
N ALA A 85 -13.10 0.41 21.45
CA ALA A 85 -13.36 0.17 20.03
C ALA A 85 -12.51 1.09 19.15
N TYR A 86 -12.33 2.36 19.54
CA TYR A 86 -11.48 3.30 18.82
C TYR A 86 -10.05 2.78 18.62
N TYR A 87 -9.38 2.35 19.69
CA TYR A 87 -8.01 1.84 19.58
C TYR A 87 -7.92 0.52 18.81
N LEU A 88 -8.89 -0.37 19.01
CA LEU A 88 -8.95 -1.63 18.27
C LEU A 88 -9.10 -1.40 16.76
N LEU A 89 -10.00 -0.49 16.38
CA LEU A 89 -10.25 -0.16 14.98
C LEU A 89 -9.06 0.56 14.34
N LEU A 90 -8.35 1.43 15.07
CA LEU A 90 -7.10 2.02 14.58
C LEU A 90 -6.02 0.98 14.34
N TYR A 91 -5.87 0.01 15.24
CA TYR A 91 -4.95 -1.10 15.06
C TYR A 91 -5.24 -1.87 13.77
N TYR A 92 -6.49 -2.27 13.55
CA TYR A 92 -6.88 -2.99 12.33
C TYR A 92 -6.75 -2.12 11.08
N SER A 93 -7.03 -0.82 11.18
CA SER A 93 -6.80 0.12 10.07
C SER A 93 -5.33 0.11 9.64
N LEU A 94 -4.40 0.22 10.59
CA LEU A 94 -2.97 0.17 10.31
C LEU A 94 -2.56 -1.20 9.75
N PHE A 95 -3.02 -2.29 10.37
CA PHE A 95 -2.71 -3.65 9.91
C PHE A 95 -3.09 -3.86 8.45
N HIS A 96 -4.33 -3.55 8.07
CA HIS A 96 -4.80 -3.69 6.69
C HIS A 96 -4.01 -2.78 5.72
N GLY A 97 -3.63 -1.58 6.15
CA GLY A 97 -2.77 -0.69 5.35
C GLY A 97 -1.38 -1.27 5.10
N MET A 98 -0.78 -1.91 6.12
CA MET A 98 0.50 -2.60 6.00
C MET A 98 0.36 -3.85 5.11
N LEU A 99 -0.68 -4.64 5.29
CA LEU A 99 -0.93 -5.85 4.51
C LEU A 99 -1.12 -5.53 3.01
N SER A 100 -1.81 -4.43 2.69
CA SER A 100 -1.90 -3.94 1.32
C SER A 100 -0.53 -3.66 0.71
N SER A 101 0.40 -3.12 1.50
CA SER A 101 1.75 -2.80 1.00
C SER A 101 2.56 -4.06 0.77
N LEU A 102 2.44 -5.05 1.67
CA LEU A 102 3.11 -6.35 1.55
C LEU A 102 2.61 -7.11 0.31
N CYS A 103 1.31 -7.05 0.00
CA CYS A 103 0.77 -7.68 -1.20
C CYS A 103 1.44 -7.19 -2.50
N LEU A 104 1.96 -5.97 -2.50
CA LEU A 104 2.65 -5.35 -3.64
C LEU A 104 4.18 -5.40 -3.53
N ASP A 105 4.74 -6.05 -2.51
CA ASP A 105 6.19 -6.19 -2.40
C ASP A 105 6.70 -7.24 -3.39
N SER A 106 7.62 -6.82 -4.27
CA SER A 106 8.25 -7.67 -5.27
C SER A 106 9.19 -8.72 -4.69
N ASN A 107 9.57 -8.60 -3.41
CA ASN A 107 10.49 -9.52 -2.76
C ASN A 107 9.78 -10.67 -2.02
N LEU A 108 8.45 -10.65 -1.96
CA LEU A 108 7.65 -11.67 -1.29
C LEU A 108 6.97 -12.56 -2.31
N ASP A 109 6.96 -13.85 -2.05
CA ASP A 109 6.22 -14.83 -2.85
C ASP A 109 4.74 -14.83 -2.44
N ILE A 110 3.86 -15.31 -3.33
CA ILE A 110 2.41 -15.22 -3.09
C ILE A 110 2.00 -16.14 -1.94
N GLU A 111 2.70 -17.27 -1.78
CA GLU A 111 2.51 -18.22 -0.70
C GLU A 111 2.73 -17.55 0.67
N ASP A 112 3.77 -16.73 0.81
CA ASP A 112 4.07 -16.00 2.04
C ASP A 112 2.97 -14.98 2.41
N LEU A 113 2.22 -14.51 1.41
CA LEU A 113 1.13 -13.57 1.61
C LEU A 113 -0.16 -14.26 2.05
N VAL A 114 -0.38 -15.54 1.78
CA VAL A 114 -1.63 -16.25 2.12
C VAL A 114 -1.81 -16.36 3.63
N ASP A 115 -0.71 -16.56 4.36
CA ASP A 115 -0.74 -16.91 5.78
C ASP A 115 -0.62 -15.72 6.74
N ILE A 116 -0.58 -14.48 6.23
CA ILE A 116 -0.51 -13.30 7.10
C ILE A 116 -1.87 -13.08 7.77
N ASN A 117 -1.99 -13.57 9.00
CA ASN A 117 -3.16 -13.42 9.86
C ASN A 117 -2.74 -13.06 11.30
N HIS A 118 -3.73 -12.72 12.13
CA HIS A 118 -3.54 -12.34 13.53
C HIS A 118 -3.69 -13.51 14.51
N THR A 119 -3.55 -14.75 14.03
CA THR A 119 -3.79 -15.95 14.85
C THR A 119 -2.55 -16.41 15.59
#